data_AF-A0A8T9PYB5-F1
#
_entry.id   AF-A0A8T9PYB5-F1
#
_cell.length_a   1.000
_cell.length_b   1.000
_cell.length_c   1.000
_cell.angle_alpha   90.00
_cell.angle_beta   90.00
_cell.angle_gamma   90.00
#
_symmetry.space_group_name_H-M   'P 1'
#
loop_
_entity.id
_entity.type
_entity.pdbx_description
1 polymer ?
#
loop_
_entity_poly.entity_id
_entity_poly.type
_entity_poly.pdbx_seq_one_letter_code
_entity_poly.pdbx_strand_id
1 'polypeptide(L)'
;MEPGATARLYALSPYLEISQPRYIRFGLGADLGDLGYDFVYRPMELGKYRPKVLLELGILPALYLHMSYGHNMLGLGNGTGIVGVGSGFGSKRQRLMLGSALVNSEVNAGILTRTTSSFIPVVQAQLWVSPNWLLEPHFASNFDNVHQFRLQARYQLPERAR
;
A
#
# COMPACT_ATOMS: atom_id res chain seq x y z
N MET A 1 -20.65 -26.49 11.11
CA MET A 1 -19.43 -25.70 11.32
C MET A 1 -18.26 -26.64 11.08
N GLU A 2 -17.68 -26.62 9.89
CA GLU A 2 -16.49 -27.42 9.62
C GLU A 2 -15.26 -26.79 10.32
N PRO A 3 -14.29 -27.61 10.76
CA PRO A 3 -13.11 -27.13 11.47
C PRO A 3 -12.30 -26.19 10.57
N GLY A 4 -11.86 -25.06 11.14
CA GLY A 4 -11.19 -23.97 10.44
C GLY A 4 -9.97 -24.45 9.63
N ALA A 5 -10.13 -24.48 8.32
CA ALA A 5 -9.04 -24.74 7.41
C ALA A 5 -7.99 -23.63 7.57
N THR A 6 -6.80 -24.00 8.04
CA THR A 6 -5.68 -23.08 8.20
C THR A 6 -5.17 -22.69 6.82
N ALA A 7 -5.55 -21.50 6.32
CA ALA A 7 -5.00 -20.97 5.08
C ALA A 7 -3.56 -20.48 5.32
N ARG A 8 -2.60 -21.00 4.55
CA ARG A 8 -1.21 -20.52 4.58
C ARG A 8 -1.05 -19.46 3.50
N LEU A 9 -0.68 -18.25 3.91
CA LEU A 9 -0.48 -17.14 2.98
C LEU A 9 1.00 -17.04 2.62
N TYR A 10 1.29 -17.01 1.32
CA TYR A 10 2.64 -16.81 0.81
C TYR A 10 2.59 -15.99 -0.46
N ALA A 11 3.55 -15.09 -0.63
CA ALA A 11 3.63 -14.24 -1.81
C ALA A 11 5.07 -13.98 -2.21
N LEU A 12 5.31 -14.04 -3.52
CA LEU A 12 6.46 -13.43 -4.17
C LEU A 12 6.00 -12.13 -4.81
N SER A 13 6.71 -11.03 -4.53
CA SER A 13 6.30 -9.70 -4.95
C SER A 13 7.36 -9.02 -5.83
N PRO A 14 7.58 -9.46 -7.08
CA PRO A 14 8.47 -8.73 -7.99
C PRO A 14 7.98 -7.29 -8.15
N TYR A 15 8.88 -6.34 -7.99
CA TYR A 15 8.58 -4.92 -8.05
C TYR A 15 9.76 -4.16 -8.65
N LEU A 16 9.45 -3.34 -9.65
CA LEU A 16 10.39 -2.46 -10.33
C LEU A 16 9.94 -1.02 -10.11
N GLU A 17 10.90 -0.15 -9.82
CA GLU A 17 10.64 1.26 -9.59
C GLU A 17 11.65 2.11 -10.36
N ILE A 18 11.13 3.09 -11.08
CA ILE A 18 11.89 4.12 -11.77
C ILE A 18 11.58 5.43 -11.05
N SER A 19 12.61 6.06 -10.52
CA SER A 19 12.49 7.30 -9.75
C SER A 19 13.39 8.36 -10.33
N GLN A 20 12.80 9.43 -10.85
CA GLN A 20 13.50 10.68 -11.10
C GLN A 20 13.34 11.56 -9.85
N PRO A 21 14.44 11.88 -9.13
CA PRO A 21 14.37 12.41 -7.77
C PRO A 21 13.54 13.68 -7.56
N ARG A 22 13.24 14.43 -8.63
CA ARG A 22 12.57 15.74 -8.56
C ARG A 22 11.17 15.81 -9.16
N TYR A 23 10.79 14.89 -10.05
CA TYR A 23 9.54 15.05 -10.81
C TYR A 23 8.63 13.83 -10.85
N ILE A 24 9.16 12.62 -10.96
CA ILE A 24 8.32 11.45 -11.20
C ILE A 24 8.88 10.22 -10.52
N ARG A 25 7.98 9.43 -9.96
CA ARG A 25 8.27 8.08 -9.50
C ARG A 25 7.20 7.16 -10.05
N PHE A 26 7.63 6.14 -10.74
CA PHE A 26 6.76 5.13 -11.31
C PHE A 26 7.19 3.77 -10.80
N GLY A 27 6.23 2.97 -10.35
CA GLY A 27 6.47 1.63 -9.86
C GLY A 27 5.46 0.65 -10.46
N LEU A 28 5.96 -0.51 -10.86
CA LEU A 28 5.16 -1.60 -11.39
C LEU A 28 5.60 -2.90 -10.74
N GLY A 29 4.63 -3.73 -10.38
CA GLY A 29 4.93 -5.06 -9.87
C GLY A 29 3.68 -5.92 -9.83
N ALA A 30 3.83 -7.09 -9.21
CA ALA A 30 2.70 -7.95 -8.91
C ALA A 30 3.00 -8.78 -7.66
N ASP A 31 1.95 -9.24 -7.00
CA ASP A 31 2.02 -10.32 -6.02
C ASP A 31 1.62 -11.63 -6.68
N LEU A 32 2.42 -12.68 -6.44
CA LEU A 32 2.23 -14.03 -6.95
C LEU A 32 2.25 -15.00 -5.78
N GLY A 33 1.18 -15.78 -5.59
CA GLY A 33 1.11 -16.79 -4.54
C GLY A 33 -0.27 -16.87 -3.91
N ASP A 34 -0.39 -17.51 -2.76
CA ASP A 34 -1.65 -17.60 -2.02
C ASP A 34 -1.84 -16.33 -1.19
N LEU A 35 -2.51 -15.36 -1.79
CA LEU A 35 -2.83 -14.07 -1.19
C LEU A 35 -4.21 -14.16 -0.54
N GLY A 36 -4.27 -14.00 0.78
CA GLY A 36 -5.53 -14.09 1.51
C GLY A 36 -5.82 -12.82 2.25
N TYR A 37 -6.94 -12.18 1.92
CA TYR A 37 -7.60 -11.28 2.85
C TYR A 37 -9.01 -11.80 3.03
N ASP A 38 -9.45 -11.87 4.27
CA ASP A 38 -10.80 -12.28 4.62
C ASP A 38 -11.75 -11.21 4.05
N PHE A 39 -12.26 -11.43 2.85
CA PHE A 39 -13.29 -10.57 2.31
C PHE A 39 -14.51 -10.79 3.18
N VAL A 40 -15.03 -9.73 3.82
CA VAL A 40 -16.30 -9.81 4.59
C VAL A 40 -17.42 -10.48 3.77
N TYR A 41 -17.36 -10.36 2.43
CA TYR A 41 -18.33 -10.94 1.49
C TYR A 41 -17.88 -12.21 0.78
N ARG A 42 -16.60 -12.62 0.91
CA ARG A 42 -16.02 -13.85 0.32
C ARG A 42 -14.92 -14.43 1.24
N PRO A 43 -15.29 -14.83 2.46
CA PRO A 43 -14.33 -15.43 3.37
C PRO A 43 -13.69 -16.65 2.69
N MET A 44 -12.39 -16.87 2.94
CA MET A 44 -11.60 -18.01 2.42
C MET A 44 -11.21 -17.98 0.92
N GLU A 45 -11.56 -16.96 0.14
CA GLU A 45 -11.11 -16.88 -1.26
C GLU A 45 -9.64 -16.41 -1.35
N LEU A 46 -8.76 -17.28 -1.87
CA LEU A 46 -7.35 -16.96 -2.10
C LEU A 46 -7.16 -16.37 -3.50
N GLY A 47 -6.60 -15.16 -3.56
CA GLY A 47 -6.17 -14.55 -4.81
C GLY A 47 -4.78 -15.05 -5.20
N LYS A 48 -4.58 -15.45 -6.47
CA LYS A 48 -3.29 -15.95 -6.97
C LYS A 48 -2.35 -14.88 -7.51
N TYR A 49 -2.94 -13.77 -7.96
CA TYR A 49 -2.27 -12.69 -8.65
C TYR A 49 -2.85 -11.35 -8.20
N ARG A 50 -1.99 -10.35 -7.99
CA ARG A 50 -2.43 -8.97 -7.79
C ARG A 50 -1.46 -7.96 -8.39
N PRO A 51 -1.90 -7.07 -9.30
CA PRO A 51 -1.01 -6.05 -9.84
C PRO A 51 -0.69 -4.99 -8.79
N LYS A 52 0.52 -4.44 -8.89
CA LYS A 52 0.98 -3.28 -8.14
C LYS A 52 1.32 -2.15 -9.09
N VAL A 53 0.81 -0.97 -8.79
CA VAL A 53 1.13 0.24 -9.51
C VAL A 53 1.40 1.35 -8.50
N LEU A 54 2.43 2.14 -8.78
CA LEU A 54 2.74 3.40 -8.10
C LEU A 54 2.97 4.47 -9.16
N LEU A 55 2.35 5.62 -8.97
CA LEU A 55 2.64 6.84 -9.69
C LEU A 55 2.70 7.99 -8.69
N GLU A 56 3.84 8.67 -8.64
CA GLU A 56 4.00 9.90 -7.89
C GLU A 56 4.49 11.00 -8.82
N LEU A 57 3.83 12.16 -8.77
CA LEU A 57 4.14 13.32 -9.60
C LEU A 57 4.51 14.50 -8.70
N GLY A 58 5.76 14.93 -8.75
CA GLY A 58 6.25 16.12 -8.05
C GLY A 58 5.68 17.38 -8.71
N ILE A 59 4.84 18.13 -7.97
CA ILE A 59 4.30 19.42 -8.43
C ILE A 59 5.24 20.55 -8.00
N LEU A 60 5.79 20.46 -6.79
CA LEU A 60 6.74 21.40 -6.21
C LEU A 60 7.91 20.63 -5.60
N PRO A 61 9.07 21.26 -5.33
CA PRO A 61 10.19 20.61 -4.64
C PRO A 61 9.81 19.96 -3.30
N ALA A 62 8.71 20.44 -2.69
CA ALA A 62 8.20 19.92 -1.44
C ALA A 62 6.93 19.07 -1.59
N LEU A 63 6.19 19.10 -2.71
CA LEU A 63 4.86 18.49 -2.81
C LEU A 63 4.74 17.52 -3.99
N TYR A 64 3.97 16.45 -3.78
CA TYR A 64 3.66 15.49 -4.82
C TYR A 64 2.24 14.96 -4.76
N LEU A 65 1.71 14.59 -5.92
CA LEU A 65 0.54 13.74 -6.04
C LEU A 65 0.97 12.29 -5.91
N HIS A 66 0.16 11.51 -5.22
CA HIS A 66 0.36 10.08 -5.03
C HIS A 66 -0.86 9.34 -5.58
N MET A 67 -0.59 8.34 -6.41
CA MET A 67 -1.58 7.36 -6.84
C MET A 67 -0.94 5.98 -6.76
N SER A 68 -1.60 5.05 -6.11
CA SER A 68 -1.12 3.68 -6.07
C SER A 68 -2.25 2.67 -5.97
N TYR A 69 -1.95 1.44 -6.36
CA TYR A 69 -2.85 0.31 -6.23
C TYR A 69 -2.01 -0.91 -5.87
N GLY A 70 -2.29 -1.55 -4.73
CA GLY A 70 -1.55 -2.74 -4.26
C GLY A 70 -0.07 -2.48 -3.91
N HIS A 71 0.44 -1.25 -4.10
CA HIS A 71 1.78 -0.85 -3.72
C HIS A 71 1.90 -0.79 -2.19
N ASN A 72 3.00 -1.31 -1.65
CA ASN A 72 3.19 -1.52 -0.21
C ASN A 72 1.96 -2.20 0.37
N MET A 73 1.78 -3.49 0.06
CA MET A 73 0.64 -4.25 0.54
C MET A 73 0.34 -3.97 2.01
N LEU A 74 -0.93 -3.65 2.27
CA LEU A 74 -1.46 -3.37 3.60
C LEU A 74 -1.74 -4.67 4.39
N GLY A 75 -1.51 -5.81 3.73
CA GLY A 75 -1.59 -7.20 4.19
C GLY A 75 -1.48 -8.10 2.95
N LEU A 76 -1.04 -9.35 3.08
CA LEU A 76 -1.14 -10.31 1.97
C LEU A 76 -2.60 -10.36 1.53
N GLY A 77 -2.89 -10.17 0.25
CA GLY A 77 -4.28 -10.12 -0.22
C GLY A 77 -5.07 -8.83 0.09
N ASN A 78 -4.47 -7.75 0.61
CA ASN A 78 -5.15 -6.44 0.72
C ASN A 78 -4.73 -5.50 -0.43
N GLY A 79 -5.53 -5.48 -1.49
CA GLY A 79 -5.37 -4.57 -2.63
C GLY A 79 -6.05 -3.24 -2.37
N THR A 80 -5.39 -2.35 -1.63
CA THR A 80 -5.91 -0.99 -1.41
C THR A 80 -5.40 -0.08 -2.51
N GLY A 81 -6.32 0.66 -3.14
CA GLY A 81 -5.99 1.80 -3.99
C GLY A 81 -5.80 3.04 -3.12
N ILE A 82 -4.78 3.86 -3.35
CA ILE A 82 -4.57 5.10 -2.60
C ILE A 82 -4.41 6.25 -3.57
N VAL A 83 -5.12 7.34 -3.32
CA VAL A 83 -4.89 8.62 -3.99
C VAL A 83 -4.68 9.68 -2.92
N GLY A 84 -3.66 10.51 -3.06
CA GLY A 84 -3.36 11.52 -2.06
C GLY A 84 -2.37 12.57 -2.50
N VAL A 85 -2.05 13.44 -1.56
CA VAL A 85 -1.00 14.45 -1.66
C VAL A 85 0.03 14.17 -0.59
N GLY A 86 1.30 14.37 -0.91
CA GLY A 86 2.36 14.21 0.06
C GLY A 86 3.39 15.31 0.00
N SER A 87 4.21 15.34 1.04
CA SER A 87 5.32 16.25 1.20
C SER A 87 6.67 15.53 1.23
N GLY A 88 7.72 16.21 0.79
CA GLY A 88 9.08 15.70 0.74
C GLY A 88 9.39 14.90 -0.53
N PHE A 89 8.86 15.31 -1.69
CA PHE A 89 9.26 14.68 -2.95
C PHE A 89 10.78 14.82 -3.16
N GLY A 90 11.49 13.70 -3.31
CA GLY A 90 12.96 13.68 -3.38
C GLY A 90 13.69 13.80 -2.03
N SER A 91 12.97 13.94 -0.90
CA SER A 91 13.56 13.91 0.44
C SER A 91 14.10 12.52 0.75
N LYS A 92 15.38 12.45 1.15
CA LYS A 92 16.02 11.22 1.63
C LYS A 92 15.80 10.96 3.13
N ARG A 93 15.06 11.81 3.85
CA ARG A 93 14.94 11.71 5.32
C ARG A 93 13.52 11.46 5.80
N GLN A 94 12.57 12.22 5.28
CA GLN A 94 11.19 12.18 5.76
C GLN A 94 10.22 12.51 4.65
N ARG A 95 9.11 11.76 4.59
CA ARG A 95 7.97 12.01 3.71
C ARG A 95 6.68 11.78 4.47
N LEU A 96 5.66 12.56 4.14
CA LEU A 96 4.31 12.40 4.67
C LEU A 96 3.35 12.37 3.49
N MET A 97 2.36 11.49 3.54
CA MET A 97 1.30 11.40 2.55
C MET A 97 -0.04 11.37 3.28
N LEU A 98 -0.96 12.19 2.83
CA LEU A 98 -2.35 12.26 3.26
C LEU A 98 -3.22 12.00 2.04
N GLY A 99 -4.25 11.17 2.18
CA GLY A 99 -5.09 10.85 1.05
C GLY A 99 -6.34 10.08 1.42
N SER A 100 -6.89 9.40 0.42
CA SER A 100 -7.98 8.47 0.56
C SER A 100 -7.56 7.09 0.04
N ALA A 101 -7.86 6.08 0.84
CA ALA A 101 -7.69 4.67 0.54
C ALA A 101 -9.04 4.06 0.11
N LEU A 102 -9.04 3.34 -1.00
CA LEU A 102 -10.15 2.55 -1.49
C LEU A 102 -10.04 1.13 -0.90
N VAL A 103 -11.00 0.80 -0.04
CA VAL A 103 -10.98 -0.47 0.72
C VAL A 103 -11.33 -1.65 -0.19
N ASN A 104 -10.46 -2.66 -0.22
CA ASN A 104 -10.56 -3.80 -1.14
C ASN A 104 -11.83 -4.66 -0.95
N SER A 105 -12.39 -4.71 0.27
CA SER A 105 -13.62 -5.45 0.56
C SER A 105 -14.84 -4.88 -0.18
N GLU A 106 -14.85 -3.58 -0.43
CA GLU A 106 -15.95 -2.87 -1.12
C GLU A 106 -15.79 -2.84 -2.63
N VAL A 107 -14.55 -2.88 -3.14
CA VAL A 107 -14.28 -2.93 -4.59
C VAL A 107 -14.71 -4.26 -5.21
N ASN A 108 -14.55 -5.36 -4.45
CA ASN A 108 -14.94 -6.71 -4.88
C ASN A 108 -16.36 -7.09 -4.45
N ALA A 109 -17.04 -6.24 -3.66
CA ALA A 109 -18.47 -6.35 -3.44
C ALA A 109 -19.20 -6.04 -4.76
N GLY A 110 -20.19 -6.85 -5.13
CA GLY A 110 -21.00 -6.61 -6.34
C GLY A 110 -21.62 -5.21 -6.31
N ILE A 111 -21.96 -4.66 -7.49
CA ILE A 111 -22.52 -3.31 -7.63
C ILE A 111 -23.74 -3.09 -6.70
N LEU A 112 -24.50 -4.16 -6.43
CA LEU A 112 -25.70 -4.16 -5.59
C LEU A 112 -25.43 -4.23 -4.07
N THR A 113 -24.19 -4.49 -3.64
CA THR A 113 -23.79 -4.66 -2.23
C THR A 113 -22.72 -3.67 -1.78
N ARG A 114 -22.38 -2.68 -2.61
CA ARG A 114 -21.45 -1.61 -2.25
C ARG A 114 -21.99 -0.82 -1.07
N THR A 115 -21.24 -0.76 0.03
CA THR A 115 -21.58 0.13 1.14
C THR A 115 -21.10 1.56 0.86
N THR A 116 -21.64 2.50 1.62
CA THR A 116 -21.40 3.95 1.52
C THR A 116 -19.98 4.40 1.88
N SER A 117 -19.09 3.49 2.32
CA SER A 117 -17.75 3.82 2.84
C SER A 117 -16.61 3.14 2.06
N SER A 118 -16.64 3.22 0.72
CA SER A 118 -15.55 2.65 -0.10
C SER A 118 -14.22 3.39 0.05
N PHE A 119 -14.28 4.70 0.36
CA PHE A 119 -13.12 5.58 0.48
C PHE A 119 -12.94 6.01 1.93
N ILE A 120 -11.77 5.74 2.50
CA ILE A 120 -11.43 6.08 3.89
C ILE A 120 -10.20 6.98 3.92
N PRO A 121 -10.11 7.96 4.83
CA PRO A 121 -8.91 8.78 4.96
C PRO A 121 -7.71 7.91 5.36
N VAL A 122 -6.55 8.25 4.79
CA VAL A 122 -5.28 7.57 5.02
C VAL A 122 -4.16 8.56 5.29
N VAL A 123 -3.27 8.17 6.20
CA VAL A 123 -2.02 8.84 6.54
C VAL A 123 -0.90 7.83 6.44
N GLN A 124 0.16 8.18 5.72
CA GLN A 124 1.39 7.40 5.66
C GLN A 124 2.58 8.31 5.88
N ALA A 125 3.54 7.87 6.70
CA ALA A 125 4.84 8.53 6.81
C ALA A 125 5.95 7.61 6.33
N GLN A 126 7.07 8.20 5.92
CA GLN A 126 8.35 7.52 5.69
C GLN A 126 9.39 8.22 6.57
N LEU A 127 10.03 7.48 7.47
CA LEU A 127 10.93 8.00 8.49
C LEU A 127 12.24 7.21 8.47
N TRP A 128 13.35 7.85 8.14
CA TRP A 128 14.67 7.24 8.26
C TRP A 128 15.11 7.27 9.72
N VAL A 129 15.21 6.08 10.34
CA VAL A 129 15.68 5.93 11.73
C VAL A 129 17.20 5.74 11.81
N SER A 130 17.82 5.28 10.72
CA SER A 130 19.27 5.24 10.52
C SER A 130 19.59 5.41 9.04
N PRO A 131 20.86 5.51 8.60
CA PRO A 131 21.21 5.66 7.18
C PRO A 131 20.72 4.52 6.28
N ASN A 132 20.40 3.36 6.86
CA ASN A 132 20.01 2.16 6.12
C ASN A 132 18.60 1.68 6.51
N TRP A 133 18.02 2.18 7.60
CA TRP A 133 16.70 1.75 8.05
C TRP A 133 15.65 2.82 7.84
N LEU A 134 14.59 2.43 7.12
CA LEU A 134 13.39 3.22 6.89
C LEU A 134 12.20 2.56 7.58
N LEU A 135 11.44 3.35 8.33
CA LEU A 135 10.15 2.96 8.87
C LEU A 135 9.03 3.67 8.12
N GLU A 136 7.94 2.95 7.86
CA GLU A 136 6.77 3.46 7.18
C GLU A 136 5.49 3.08 7.91
N PRO A 137 5.09 3.88 8.93
CA PRO A 137 3.78 3.73 9.53
C PRO A 137 2.69 4.17 8.54
N HIS A 138 1.57 3.46 8.59
CA HIS A 138 0.38 3.72 7.80
C HIS A 138 -0.84 3.56 8.69
N PHE A 139 -1.75 4.53 8.61
CA PHE A 139 -3.03 4.52 9.28
C PHE A 139 -4.14 4.85 8.28
N ALA A 140 -5.20 4.05 8.25
CA ALA A 140 -6.40 4.36 7.48
C ALA A 140 -7.63 3.97 8.30
N SER A 141 -8.63 4.85 8.36
CA SER A 141 -9.84 4.57 9.14
C SER A 141 -11.01 5.41 8.66
N ASN A 142 -12.22 4.87 8.65
CA ASN A 142 -13.44 5.66 8.50
C ASN A 142 -14.03 6.14 9.86
N PHE A 143 -13.31 5.90 10.95
CA PHE A 143 -13.69 6.19 12.33
C PHE A 143 -14.94 5.45 12.84
N ASP A 144 -15.46 4.50 12.06
CA ASP A 144 -16.64 3.72 12.40
C ASP A 144 -16.25 2.24 12.53
N ASN A 145 -16.25 1.51 11.41
CA ASN A 145 -16.07 0.07 11.37
C ASN A 145 -14.79 -0.41 10.66
N VAL A 146 -14.07 0.47 9.96
CA VAL A 146 -12.81 0.12 9.29
C VAL A 146 -11.67 0.87 9.97
N HIS A 147 -10.75 0.13 10.56
CA HIS A 147 -9.55 0.66 11.20
C HIS A 147 -8.36 -0.17 10.78
N GLN A 148 -7.33 0.49 10.25
CA GLN A 148 -6.16 -0.18 9.73
C GLN A 148 -4.89 0.53 10.18
N PHE A 149 -4.04 -0.20 10.90
CA PHE A 149 -2.70 0.23 11.26
C PHE A 149 -1.67 -0.74 10.68
N ARG A 150 -0.57 -0.19 10.16
CA ARG A 150 0.57 -0.98 9.69
C ARG A 150 1.87 -0.24 9.99
N LEU A 151 2.89 -0.99 10.35
CA LEU A 151 4.26 -0.53 10.41
C LEU A 151 5.12 -1.39 9.49
N GLN A 152 5.72 -0.77 8.47
CA GLN A 152 6.68 -1.44 7.59
C GLN A 152 8.10 -0.98 7.93
N ALA A 153 9.06 -1.90 7.92
CA ALA A 153 10.48 -1.60 8.05
C ALA A 153 11.20 -2.03 6.77
N ARG A 154 12.09 -1.18 6.24
CA ARG A 154 12.93 -1.48 5.08
C ARG A 154 14.39 -1.25 5.44
N TYR A 155 15.23 -2.18 4.97
CA TYR A 155 16.67 -2.06 5.06
C TYR A 155 17.25 -1.80 3.65
N GLN A 156 17.94 -0.67 3.48
CA GLN A 156 18.67 -0.36 2.26
C GLN A 156 20.09 -0.93 2.37
N LEU A 157 20.46 -1.78 1.42
CA LEU A 157 21.85 -2.25 1.31
C LEU A 157 22.77 -1.05 1.02
N PRO A 158 23.93 -0.96 1.67
CA PRO A 158 24.90 0.08 1.36
C PRO A 158 25.28 0.00 -0.12
N GLU A 159 25.30 1.14 -0.81
CA GLU A 159 25.98 1.21 -2.11
C GLU A 159 27.44 0.84 -1.85
N ARG A 160 27.93 -0.24 -2.48
CA ARG A 160 29.37 -0.57 -2.41
C ARG A 160 30.13 0.66 -2.90
N ALA A 161 31.00 1.19 -2.05
CA ALA A 161 31.96 2.22 -2.42
C ALA A 161 32.69 1.73 -3.68
N ARG A 162 32.51 2.47 -4.78
CA ARG A 162 33.34 2.33 -5.98
C ARG A 162 34.61 3.13 -5.77
#